data_AF-A0A8J5U1G4-F1
#
_entry.id   AF-A0A8J5U1G4-F1
#
_cell.length_a   1.000
_cell.length_b   1.000
_cell.length_c   1.000
_cell.angle_alpha   90.00
_cell.angle_beta   90.00
_cell.angle_gamma   90.00
#
_symmetry.space_group_name_H-M   'P 1'
#
loop_
_entity.id
_entity.type
_entity.pdbx_description
1 polymer ?
#
loop_
_entity_poly.entity_id
_entity_poly.type
_entity_poly.pdbx_seq_one_letter_code
_entity_poly.pdbx_strand_id
1 'polypeptide(L)'
;MRYTEILAIAIGNLAAAQLTTRFADTIVSAIEISTPAIGTEAPDAAGGIGTPVGFNFLGCFSSENGFPGFTQAYSSKDNNADLCAETCLHDNFFGLYDNKCYCGSELDLITSPSVITDQCDISCPGDADVSCGGLAASSRVMRRQVDLGILLSIYIAIGVNPGETDTAVNTDFGTET
;
A
#
# COMPACT_ATOMS: atom_id res chain seq x y z
N MET A 1 -20.91 -71.54 26.32
CA MET A 1 -19.51 -71.90 26.66
C MET A 1 -18.59 -70.97 25.90
N ARG A 2 -17.48 -70.49 26.49
CA ARG A 2 -16.50 -69.53 25.93
C ARG A 2 -17.08 -68.10 25.76
N TYR A 3 -16.53 -66.98 26.25
CA TYR A 3 -15.20 -66.57 26.79
C TYR A 3 -14.04 -66.77 25.79
N THR A 4 -13.13 -65.83 25.50
CA THR A 4 -12.82 -64.44 25.96
C THR A 4 -12.65 -63.52 24.70
N GLU A 5 -12.15 -62.27 24.64
CA GLU A 5 -11.51 -61.23 25.50
C GLU A 5 -12.32 -59.91 25.39
N ILE A 6 -12.12 -58.74 26.05
CA ILE A 6 -11.07 -58.07 26.85
C ILE A 6 -10.00 -57.25 26.08
N LEU A 7 -10.11 -55.91 26.12
CA LEU A 7 -8.99 -54.97 26.29
C LEU A 7 -9.45 -53.76 27.15
N ALA A 8 -8.51 -53.04 27.78
CA ALA A 8 -8.77 -52.31 29.03
C ALA A 8 -8.31 -50.84 29.04
N ILE A 9 -8.90 -50.05 29.96
CA ILE A 9 -8.29 -49.07 30.90
C ILE A 9 -7.21 -48.11 30.31
N ALA A 10 -7.37 -46.78 30.38
CA ALA A 10 -6.85 -46.03 31.54
C ALA A 10 -7.44 -44.62 31.81
N ILE A 11 -7.91 -44.46 33.04
CA ILE A 11 -7.83 -43.31 33.98
C ILE A 11 -7.01 -42.05 33.60
N GLY A 12 -7.54 -40.87 33.98
CA GLY A 12 -6.79 -39.61 34.07
C GLY A 12 -7.61 -38.41 34.59
N ASN A 13 -7.68 -38.20 35.90
CA ASN A 13 -8.34 -37.02 36.50
C ASN A 13 -7.42 -35.79 36.51
N LEU A 14 -7.98 -34.60 36.27
CA LEU A 14 -7.46 -33.34 36.84
C LEU A 14 -8.50 -32.74 37.78
N ALA A 15 -8.05 -32.21 38.91
CA ALA A 15 -8.91 -31.75 40.00
C ALA A 15 -9.27 -30.26 39.89
N ALA A 16 -10.48 -29.91 40.33
CA ALA A 16 -10.83 -28.51 40.59
C ALA A 16 -10.15 -28.03 41.88
N ALA A 17 -9.38 -26.95 41.79
CA ALA A 17 -8.80 -26.25 42.93
C ALA A 17 -9.30 -24.80 42.96
N GLN A 18 -10.40 -24.56 43.68
CA GLN A 18 -10.88 -23.20 43.97
C GLN A 18 -10.02 -22.60 45.08
N LEU A 19 -9.42 -21.44 44.84
CA LEU A 19 -8.70 -20.69 45.87
C LEU A 19 -9.13 -19.22 45.83
N THR A 20 -9.92 -18.83 46.82
CA THR A 20 -10.48 -17.49 46.94
C THR A 20 -9.55 -16.58 47.73
N THR A 21 -8.91 -15.63 47.06
CA THR A 21 -8.24 -14.49 47.70
C THR A 21 -8.86 -13.19 47.21
N ARG A 22 -9.65 -12.54 48.08
CA ARG A 22 -10.14 -11.18 47.83
C ARG A 22 -9.04 -10.19 48.14
N PHE A 23 -8.52 -9.52 47.12
CA PHE A 23 -7.93 -8.20 47.25
C PHE A 23 -8.67 -7.27 46.30
N ALA A 24 -9.15 -6.15 46.82
CA ALA A 24 -9.78 -5.11 46.03
C ALA A 24 -8.75 -4.01 45.82
N ASP A 25 -8.48 -3.68 44.55
CA ASP A 25 -7.86 -2.41 44.20
C ASP A 25 -8.48 -1.89 42.91
N THR A 26 -8.49 -0.56 42.74
CA THR A 26 -9.33 0.11 41.73
C THR A 26 -8.47 0.76 40.67
N ILE A 27 -8.39 0.14 39.49
CA ILE A 27 -7.85 0.78 38.28
C ILE A 27 -8.86 0.64 37.16
N VAL A 28 -9.26 1.79 36.59
CA VAL A 28 -10.09 1.85 35.38
C VAL A 28 -9.27 1.33 34.20
N SER A 29 -9.81 0.36 33.47
CA SER A 29 -9.31 -0.04 32.17
C SER A 29 -10.49 0.00 31.20
N ALA A 30 -10.33 0.70 30.08
CA ALA A 30 -11.38 0.82 29.08
C ALA A 30 -11.60 -0.55 28.41
N ILE A 31 -12.86 -0.94 28.24
CA ILE A 31 -13.20 -2.07 27.38
C ILE A 31 -13.18 -1.52 25.96
N GLU A 32 -11.99 -1.53 25.35
CA GLU A 32 -11.85 -1.36 23.91
C GLU A 32 -12.57 -2.53 23.23
N ILE A 33 -13.77 -2.27 22.72
CA ILE A 33 -14.56 -3.27 22.00
C ILE A 33 -13.88 -3.45 20.64
N SER A 34 -12.94 -4.39 20.57
CA SER A 34 -12.24 -4.78 19.35
C SER A 34 -13.21 -5.43 18.37
N THR A 35 -13.93 -4.58 17.63
CA THR A 35 -14.82 -5.01 16.55
C THR A 35 -14.00 -5.84 15.55
N PRO A 36 -14.35 -7.10 15.26
CA PRO A 36 -13.65 -7.87 14.25
C PRO A 36 -13.97 -7.26 12.88
N ALA A 37 -13.05 -6.44 12.36
CA ALA A 37 -13.11 -5.99 10.98
C ALA A 37 -12.96 -7.22 10.07
N ILE A 38 -14.04 -7.59 9.39
CA ILE A 38 -14.03 -8.68 8.40
C ILE A 38 -13.40 -8.12 7.12
N GLY A 39 -12.07 -7.95 7.15
CA GLY A 39 -11.27 -7.73 5.97
C GLY A 39 -11.45 -8.91 5.03
N THR A 40 -12.13 -8.69 3.91
CA THR A 40 -12.28 -9.70 2.85
C THR A 40 -11.10 -9.58 1.91
N GLU A 41 -9.91 -9.85 2.44
CA GLU A 41 -8.68 -9.88 1.67
C GLU A 41 -8.61 -11.19 0.90
N ALA A 42 -8.64 -11.09 -0.44
CA ALA A 42 -8.35 -12.21 -1.31
C ALA A 42 -6.83 -12.46 -1.29
N PRO A 43 -6.37 -13.72 -1.20
CA PRO A 43 -4.96 -14.02 -0.98
C PRO A 43 -4.11 -13.94 -2.25
N ASP A 44 -2.81 -13.76 -2.03
CA ASP A 44 -1.69 -14.12 -2.90
C ASP A 44 -1.50 -13.35 -4.23
N ALA A 45 -0.91 -12.15 -4.11
CA ALA A 45 0.08 -11.63 -5.06
C ALA A 45 1.25 -10.98 -4.27
N ALA A 46 2.41 -10.76 -4.88
CA ALA A 46 3.60 -10.28 -4.18
C ALA A 46 3.54 -8.78 -3.86
N GLY A 47 3.44 -8.46 -2.57
CA GLY A 47 3.26 -7.09 -2.07
C GLY A 47 1.81 -6.62 -2.19
N GLY A 48 1.32 -5.97 -1.13
CA GLY A 48 0.00 -5.37 -1.11
C GLY A 48 -0.06 -4.06 -1.89
N ILE A 49 -1.29 -3.61 -2.10
CA ILE A 49 -1.59 -2.32 -2.73
C ILE A 49 -1.92 -1.34 -1.61
N GLY A 50 -1.00 -0.42 -1.33
CA GLY A 50 -1.23 0.64 -0.34
C GLY A 50 -2.42 1.51 -0.74
N THR A 51 -3.13 2.07 0.25
CA THR A 51 -4.31 2.92 0.02
C THR A 51 -4.09 4.37 0.50
N PRO A 52 -3.15 5.10 -0.12
CA PRO A 52 -2.75 6.43 0.34
C PRO A 52 -3.86 7.47 0.17
N VAL A 53 -3.91 8.42 1.11
CA VAL A 53 -4.94 9.45 1.13
C VAL A 53 -4.85 10.32 -0.13
N GLY A 54 -5.98 10.44 -0.84
CA GLY A 54 -6.09 11.27 -2.05
C GLY A 54 -5.60 10.62 -3.33
N PHE A 55 -5.17 9.34 -3.32
CA PHE A 55 -4.70 8.63 -4.52
C PHE A 55 -5.26 7.21 -4.63
N ASN A 56 -5.55 6.76 -5.85
CA ASN A 56 -5.87 5.36 -6.17
C ASN A 56 -4.67 4.70 -6.85
N PHE A 57 -4.40 3.43 -6.55
CA PHE A 57 -3.44 2.64 -7.34
C PHE A 57 -3.96 2.44 -8.77
N LEU A 58 -3.12 2.73 -9.77
CA LEU A 58 -3.44 2.61 -11.18
C LEU A 58 -2.87 1.32 -11.80
N GLY A 59 -1.73 0.83 -11.31
CA GLY A 59 -1.09 -0.40 -11.76
C GLY A 59 0.44 -0.35 -11.80
N CYS A 60 1.03 -1.43 -12.28
CA CYS A 60 2.46 -1.52 -12.60
C CYS A 60 2.68 -1.10 -14.07
N PHE A 61 3.62 -0.19 -14.32
CA PHE A 61 3.87 0.37 -15.66
C PHE A 61 5.33 0.22 -16.08
N SER A 62 5.54 0.03 -17.38
CA SER A 62 6.83 0.15 -18.05
C SER A 62 6.92 1.48 -18.82
N SER A 63 8.11 1.88 -19.30
CA SER A 63 8.22 3.03 -20.21
C SER A 63 9.38 2.90 -21.20
N GLU A 64 9.08 3.03 -22.49
CA GLU A 64 10.05 3.06 -23.59
C GLU A 64 10.97 4.29 -23.53
N ASN A 65 10.49 5.38 -22.92
CA ASN A 65 11.21 6.65 -22.86
C ASN A 65 11.76 7.01 -21.47
N GLY A 66 11.33 6.29 -20.42
CA GLY A 66 11.71 6.56 -19.03
C GLY A 66 10.81 7.61 -18.37
N PHE A 67 9.49 7.47 -18.53
CA PHE A 67 8.44 8.28 -17.88
C PHE A 67 8.68 9.80 -17.98
N PRO A 68 8.67 10.39 -19.19
CA PRO A 68 9.07 11.79 -19.40
C PRO A 68 8.19 12.83 -18.66
N GLY A 69 6.94 12.49 -18.32
CA GLY A 69 6.04 13.31 -17.51
C GLY A 69 6.28 13.24 -15.99
N PHE A 70 7.24 12.43 -15.53
CA PHE A 70 7.54 12.19 -14.11
C PHE A 70 8.92 12.74 -13.72
N THR A 71 9.01 13.33 -12.53
CA THR A 71 10.25 13.84 -11.93
C THR A 71 10.48 13.20 -10.57
N GLN A 72 11.71 12.77 -10.29
CA GLN A 72 12.07 12.17 -8.99
C GLN A 72 11.99 13.24 -7.89
N ALA A 73 11.07 13.07 -6.93
CA ALA A 73 10.86 14.01 -5.84
C ALA A 73 11.88 13.80 -4.71
N TYR A 74 12.10 12.55 -4.31
CA TYR A 74 13.10 12.19 -3.30
C TYR A 74 13.70 10.78 -3.52
N SER A 75 14.73 10.48 -2.74
CA SER A 75 15.21 9.12 -2.48
C SER A 75 15.46 8.97 -0.97
N SER A 76 14.76 8.03 -0.32
CA SER A 76 14.80 7.81 1.13
C SER A 76 14.60 6.33 1.48
N LYS A 77 15.13 5.89 2.63
CA LYS A 77 14.84 4.54 3.16
C LYS A 77 13.41 4.43 3.69
N ASP A 78 12.79 5.55 4.01
CA ASP A 78 11.43 5.62 4.54
C ASP A 78 10.38 5.72 3.41
N ASN A 79 10.76 5.40 2.16
CA ASN A 79 9.87 5.47 1.00
C ASN A 79 8.73 4.46 1.12
N ASN A 80 7.48 4.94 1.05
CA ASN A 80 6.26 4.16 0.97
C ASN A 80 5.18 4.95 0.19
N ALA A 81 3.98 4.39 0.04
CA ALA A 81 2.90 5.02 -0.72
C ALA A 81 2.40 6.33 -0.08
N ASP A 82 2.24 6.38 1.24
CA ASP A 82 1.73 7.56 1.95
C ASP A 82 2.69 8.76 1.86
N LEU A 83 3.98 8.57 2.12
CA LEU A 83 4.99 9.63 2.05
C LEU A 83 5.14 10.19 0.63
N CYS A 84 4.99 9.34 -0.40
CA CYS A 84 5.02 9.78 -1.78
C CYS A 84 3.74 10.52 -2.16
N ALA A 85 2.57 10.07 -1.70
CA ALA A 85 1.31 10.79 -1.88
C ALA A 85 1.32 12.18 -1.22
N GLU A 86 1.77 12.28 0.03
CA GLU A 86 1.95 13.56 0.74
C GLU A 86 2.92 14.50 0.02
N THR A 87 3.97 13.95 -0.59
CA THR A 87 4.94 14.74 -1.38
C THR A 87 4.34 15.23 -2.69
N CYS A 88 3.52 14.41 -3.36
CA CYS A 88 3.00 14.65 -4.71
C CYS A 88 1.55 15.19 -4.74
N LEU A 89 1.03 15.75 -3.63
CA LEU A 89 -0.36 16.26 -3.51
C LEU A 89 -0.80 17.29 -4.58
N HIS A 90 0.13 17.86 -5.36
CA HIS A 90 -0.13 18.85 -6.40
C HIS A 90 0.05 18.30 -7.83
N ASP A 91 0.36 17.00 -7.96
CA ASP A 91 0.58 16.30 -9.22
C ASP A 91 -0.56 15.31 -9.51
N ASN A 92 -0.82 15.03 -10.78
CA ASN A 92 -1.91 14.13 -11.19
C ASN A 92 -1.62 12.66 -10.87
N PHE A 93 -0.33 12.31 -10.79
CA PHE A 93 0.17 10.96 -10.56
C PHE A 93 1.36 10.97 -9.61
N PHE A 94 1.62 9.83 -8.98
CA PHE A 94 2.96 9.51 -8.50
C PHE A 94 3.36 8.08 -8.85
N GLY A 95 4.66 7.82 -8.87
CA GLY A 95 5.25 6.51 -9.13
C GLY A 95 6.28 6.14 -8.08
N LEU A 96 6.20 4.92 -7.57
CA LEU A 96 7.17 4.34 -6.64
C LEU A 96 8.16 3.42 -7.37
N TYR A 97 9.43 3.48 -6.99
CA TYR A 97 10.46 2.50 -7.36
C TYR A 97 11.54 2.40 -6.28
N ASP A 98 11.73 1.23 -5.67
CA ASP A 98 12.71 0.97 -4.60
C ASP A 98 12.65 2.07 -3.52
N ASN A 99 13.74 2.82 -3.31
CA ASN A 99 13.85 3.88 -2.31
C ASN A 99 13.41 5.26 -2.83
N LYS A 100 12.71 5.33 -3.96
CA LYS A 100 12.40 6.58 -4.69
C LYS A 100 10.91 6.81 -4.89
N CYS A 101 10.57 8.09 -4.83
CA CYS A 101 9.27 8.63 -5.22
C CYS A 101 9.43 9.56 -6.43
N TYR A 102 8.50 9.47 -7.36
CA TYR A 102 8.42 10.29 -8.57
C TYR A 102 7.04 10.93 -8.65
N CYS A 103 6.93 12.26 -8.67
CA CYS A 103 5.67 12.95 -8.96
C CYS A 103 5.50 13.11 -10.48
N GLY A 104 4.28 13.06 -10.99
CA GLY A 104 4.01 13.09 -12.43
C GLY A 104 2.77 13.89 -12.83
N SER A 105 2.94 14.73 -13.84
CA SER A 105 1.83 15.53 -14.40
C SER A 105 1.05 14.80 -15.49
N GLU A 106 1.72 13.91 -16.23
CA GLU A 106 1.15 13.16 -17.36
C GLU A 106 1.70 11.73 -17.44
N LEU A 107 0.86 10.79 -17.90
CA LEU A 107 1.22 9.41 -18.19
C LEU A 107 0.77 9.04 -19.61
N ASP A 108 1.70 9.01 -20.56
CA ASP A 108 1.44 8.53 -21.91
C ASP A 108 1.40 6.99 -21.93
N LEU A 109 0.18 6.43 -22.04
CA LEU A 109 -0.07 4.99 -22.12
C LEU A 109 0.43 4.35 -23.42
N ILE A 110 0.80 5.13 -24.45
CA ILE A 110 1.36 4.61 -25.71
C ILE A 110 2.83 4.22 -25.50
N THR A 111 3.65 5.15 -24.98
CA THR A 111 5.08 4.88 -24.71
C THR A 111 5.33 4.34 -23.29
N SER A 112 4.31 4.28 -22.43
CA SER A 112 4.41 3.76 -21.07
C SER A 112 3.26 2.79 -20.74
N PRO A 113 3.25 1.58 -21.33
CA PRO A 113 2.16 0.62 -21.18
C PRO A 113 2.19 -0.10 -19.83
N SER A 114 1.00 -0.43 -19.32
CA SER A 114 0.78 -1.26 -18.13
C SER A 114 1.29 -2.70 -18.34
N VAL A 115 1.91 -3.27 -17.31
CA VAL A 115 2.30 -4.68 -17.22
C VAL A 115 1.51 -5.37 -16.10
N ILE A 116 1.66 -6.70 -15.96
CA ILE A 116 1.09 -7.42 -14.81
C ILE A 116 1.67 -6.87 -13.50
N THR A 117 0.81 -6.69 -12.49
CA THR A 117 1.17 -6.11 -11.18
C THR A 117 2.34 -6.85 -10.53
N ASP A 118 2.39 -8.17 -10.68
CA ASP A 118 3.41 -9.09 -10.18
C ASP A 118 4.85 -8.80 -10.69
N GLN A 119 5.03 -7.93 -11.70
CA GLN A 119 6.36 -7.45 -12.11
C GLN A 119 6.83 -6.22 -11.30
N CYS A 120 5.95 -5.60 -10.51
CA CYS A 120 6.31 -4.61 -9.50
C CYS A 120 6.40 -5.32 -8.14
N ASP A 121 7.46 -6.13 -7.98
CA ASP A 121 7.69 -7.04 -6.85
C ASP A 121 8.65 -6.50 -5.77
N ILE A 122 9.12 -5.24 -5.90
CA ILE A 122 10.02 -4.62 -4.92
C ILE A 122 9.20 -4.04 -3.76
N SER A 123 9.23 -4.67 -2.58
CA SER A 123 8.66 -4.09 -1.36
C SER A 123 9.22 -2.69 -1.06
N CYS A 124 8.35 -1.78 -0.61
CA CYS A 124 8.76 -0.45 -0.18
C CYS A 124 9.63 -0.52 1.09
N PRO A 125 10.76 0.22 1.17
CA PRO A 125 11.65 0.14 2.33
C PRO A 125 11.07 0.81 3.59
N GLY A 126 10.09 1.72 3.44
CA GLY A 126 9.30 2.30 4.51
C GLY A 126 7.96 1.61 4.79
N ASP A 127 7.60 0.57 4.01
CA ASP A 127 6.42 -0.27 4.21
C ASP A 127 6.57 -1.60 3.45
N ALA A 128 6.99 -2.67 4.14
CA ALA A 128 7.32 -3.94 3.49
C ALA A 128 6.10 -4.62 2.82
N ASP A 129 4.89 -4.28 3.26
CA ASP A 129 3.63 -4.84 2.78
C ASP A 129 3.08 -4.09 1.55
N VAL A 130 3.81 -3.10 1.00
CA VAL A 130 3.41 -2.35 -0.21
C VAL A 130 4.46 -2.44 -1.33
N SER A 131 4.02 -2.60 -2.59
CA SER A 131 4.91 -2.67 -3.75
C SER A 131 5.39 -1.31 -4.28
N CYS A 132 6.69 -1.05 -4.16
CA CYS A 132 7.45 0.07 -4.72
C CYS A 132 8.12 -0.29 -6.07
N GLY A 133 7.34 -0.51 -7.11
CA GLY A 133 7.84 -0.72 -8.47
C GLY A 133 8.56 -2.05 -8.67
N GLY A 134 9.34 -2.15 -9.75
CA GLY A 134 9.97 -3.40 -10.17
C GLY A 134 11.07 -3.24 -11.21
N LEU A 135 11.59 -4.35 -11.73
CA LEU A 135 12.61 -4.39 -12.77
C LEU A 135 12.10 -5.06 -14.05
N ALA A 136 12.19 -4.36 -15.18
CA ALA A 136 11.78 -4.90 -16.47
C ALA A 136 12.75 -6.01 -16.93
N ALA A 137 12.25 -7.24 -17.06
CA ALA A 137 13.07 -8.42 -17.39
C ALA A 137 13.83 -8.33 -18.75
N SER A 138 13.42 -7.43 -19.65
CA SER A 138 13.98 -7.23 -20.98
C SER A 138 14.99 -6.07 -21.11
N SER A 139 15.55 -5.60 -20.00
CA SER A 139 16.44 -4.42 -19.89
C SER A 139 17.77 -4.51 -20.68
N ARG A 140 17.73 -4.34 -22.01
CA ARG A 140 18.94 -4.16 -22.83
C ARG A 140 19.49 -2.74 -22.68
N VAL A 141 20.32 -2.57 -21.65
CA VAL A 141 20.88 -1.29 -21.16
C VAL A 141 21.22 -0.27 -22.26
N MET A 142 20.46 0.82 -22.28
CA MET A 142 20.82 2.08 -22.92
C MET A 142 20.48 3.21 -21.93
N ARG A 143 21.47 3.98 -21.49
CA ARG A 143 21.32 4.89 -20.34
C ARG A 143 20.43 6.09 -20.68
N ARG A 144 19.42 6.35 -19.84
CA ARG A 144 18.58 7.56 -19.85
C ARG A 144 18.34 8.05 -18.41
N GLN A 145 17.63 9.18 -18.27
CA GLN A 145 17.49 9.93 -17.02
C GLN A 145 16.62 9.22 -15.96
N VAL A 146 15.63 8.45 -16.41
CA VAL A 146 15.13 7.27 -15.69
C VAL A 146 15.64 6.05 -16.46
N ASP A 147 16.13 5.04 -15.76
CA ASP A 147 16.63 3.83 -16.40
C ASP A 147 15.47 3.10 -17.11
N LEU A 148 15.66 2.78 -18.40
CA LEU A 148 14.70 2.06 -19.26
C LEU A 148 14.47 0.59 -18.85
N GLY A 149 14.85 0.26 -17.62
CA GLY A 149 14.73 -1.05 -17.00
C GLY A 149 13.98 -1.06 -15.68
N ILE A 150 13.43 0.07 -15.24
CA ILE A 150 12.54 0.12 -14.07
C ILE A 150 11.07 0.03 -14.48
N LEU A 151 10.27 -0.48 -13.55
CA LEU A 151 8.82 -0.44 -13.58
C LEU A 151 8.35 0.42 -12.41
N LEU A 152 7.36 1.29 -12.64
CA LEU A 152 6.76 2.12 -11.60
C LEU A 152 5.46 1.50 -11.12
N SER A 153 5.28 1.40 -9.81
CA SER A 153 3.94 1.29 -9.20
C SER A 153 3.32 2.68 -9.25
N ILE A 154 2.39 2.92 -10.18
CA ILE A 154 1.78 4.24 -10.41
C ILE A 154 0.44 4.34 -9.69
N TYR A 155 0.22 5.51 -9.10
CA TYR A 155 -1.01 5.94 -8.46
C TYR A 155 -1.52 7.21 -9.16
N ILE A 156 -2.85 7.41 -9.19
CA ILE A 156 -3.54 8.57 -9.78
C ILE A 156 -4.36 9.30 -8.71
N ALA A 157 -4.29 10.63 -8.70
CA ALA A 157 -4.96 11.46 -7.69
C ALA A 157 -6.51 11.41 -7.82
N ILE A 158 -7.18 11.49 -6.67
CA ILE A 158 -8.63 11.41 -6.53
C ILE A 158 -9.23 12.82 -6.57
N GLY A 159 -9.88 13.16 -7.68
CA GLY A 159 -10.63 14.41 -7.85
C GLY A 159 -10.02 15.40 -8.84
N VAL A 160 -8.79 15.18 -9.31
CA VAL A 160 -8.27 15.88 -10.49
C VAL A 160 -8.90 15.31 -11.75
N ASN A 161 -9.82 16.08 -12.34
CA ASN A 161 -10.16 15.91 -13.76
C ASN A 161 -8.95 16.37 -14.59
N PRO A 162 -8.32 15.51 -15.43
CA PRO A 162 -7.17 15.91 -16.24
C PRO A 162 -7.61 16.87 -17.36
N GLY A 163 -7.69 18.15 -17.03
CA GLY A 163 -8.15 19.23 -17.91
C GLY A 163 -8.86 20.40 -17.20
N GLU A 164 -9.19 20.30 -15.90
CA GLU A 164 -9.88 21.36 -15.18
C GLU A 164 -8.90 22.30 -14.46
N THR A 165 -8.48 23.35 -15.16
CA THR A 165 -7.63 24.41 -14.59
C THR A 165 -8.45 25.24 -13.61
N ASP A 166 -8.30 25.00 -12.30
CA ASP A 166 -9.07 25.66 -11.24
C ASP A 166 -8.91 27.19 -11.30
N THR A 167 -9.91 27.82 -11.93
CA THR A 167 -9.95 29.26 -12.13
C THR A 167 -10.68 29.86 -10.95
N ALA A 168 -9.97 30.00 -9.83
CA ALA A 168 -10.46 30.63 -8.61
C ALA A 168 -10.76 32.12 -8.85
N VAL A 169 -11.94 32.41 -9.42
CA VAL A 169 -12.46 33.77 -9.60
C VAL A 169 -12.87 34.31 -8.24
N ASN A 170 -11.88 34.84 -7.53
CA ASN A 170 -12.03 35.47 -6.23
C ASN A 170 -12.81 36.79 -6.39
N THR A 171 -14.13 36.65 -6.56
CA THR A 171 -15.07 37.74 -6.84
C THR A 171 -15.34 38.47 -5.54
N ASP A 172 -14.51 39.48 -5.28
CA ASP A 172 -14.59 40.33 -4.10
C ASP A 172 -16.00 40.92 -3.93
N PHE A 173 -16.68 40.54 -2.84
CA PHE A 173 -17.99 41.08 -2.48
C PHE A 173 -17.80 42.43 -1.78
N GLY A 174 -17.41 43.44 -2.56
CA GLY A 174 -17.21 44.81 -2.10
C GLY A 174 -18.50 45.44 -1.57
N THR A 175 -18.76 45.26 -0.27
CA THR A 175 -19.84 45.92 0.46
C THR A 175 -19.35 47.27 1.00
N GLU A 176 -19.64 48.36 0.28
CA GLU A 176 -19.64 49.71 0.85
C GLU A 176 -21.05 50.33 0.81
N THR A 177 -21.26 51.37 1.62
CA THR A 177 -22.56 51.79 2.19
C THR A 177 -23.21 52.97 1.50
#